data_AF-A0A496UD21-F1
#
_entry.id   AF-A0A496UD21-F1
#
_cell.length_a   1.000
_cell.length_b   1.000
_cell.length_c   1.000
_cell.angle_alpha   90.00
_cell.angle_beta   90.00
_cell.angle_gamma   90.00
#
_symmetry.space_group_name_H-M   'P 1'
#
loop_
_entity.id
_entity.type
_entity.pdbx_description
1 polymer ?
#
loop_
_entity_poly.entity_id
_entity_poly.type
_entity_poly.pdbx_seq_one_letter_code
_entity_poly.pdbx_strand_id
1 'polypeptide(L)'
;MIVTCPNCGKKYHIAEEKLAGKSRRLRCKNCREVFIIHPPRKEQESSVSAVDERAARFARVLASDMLIYNKDAVEQSRDEGNLSETMAGEIERSWQLWKSRFPEAAESEEGIGVFRGSLKDILAGGDDQFDDWKPE
;
A
#
# COMPACT_ATOMS: atom_id res chain seq x y z
N MET A 1 -4.21 -3.63 -20.51
CA MET A 1 -3.30 -2.47 -20.61
C MET A 1 -2.55 -2.43 -21.94
N ILE A 2 -2.10 -1.25 -22.40
CA ILE A 2 -1.25 -1.09 -23.60
C ILE A 2 0.20 -0.90 -23.16
N VAL A 3 1.11 -1.70 -23.72
CA VAL A 3 2.56 -1.60 -23.46
C VAL A 3 3.28 -1.24 -24.75
N THR A 4 4.22 -0.29 -24.67
CA THR A 4 5.03 0.15 -25.81
C THR A 4 6.44 -0.44 -25.71
N CYS A 5 6.97 -0.95 -26.84
CA CYS A 5 8.34 -1.42 -26.89
C CYS A 5 9.33 -0.23 -26.80
N PRO A 6 10.35 -0.28 -25.91
CA PRO A 6 11.29 0.83 -25.72
C PRO A 6 12.23 1.05 -26.92
N ASN A 7 12.45 0.02 -27.74
CA ASN A 7 13.40 0.08 -28.85
C ASN A 7 12.74 0.55 -30.16
N CYS A 8 11.53 0.07 -30.49
CA CYS A 8 10.89 0.39 -31.77
C CYS A 8 9.50 1.05 -31.68
N GLY A 9 9.00 1.37 -30.48
CA GLY A 9 7.72 2.06 -30.29
C GLY A 9 6.46 1.26 -30.62
N LYS A 10 6.58 -0.06 -30.90
CA LYS A 10 5.41 -0.90 -31.21
C LYS A 10 4.53 -1.10 -29.97
N LYS A 11 3.23 -0.88 -30.14
CA LYS A 11 2.21 -1.04 -29.09
C LYS A 11 1.70 -2.47 -29.03
N TYR A 12 1.55 -3.02 -27.82
CA TYR A 12 1.01 -4.34 -27.53
C TYR A 12 -0.18 -4.23 -26.59
N HIS A 13 -1.27 -4.89 -26.92
CA HIS A 13 -2.43 -5.01 -26.04
C HIS A 13 -2.28 -6.27 -25.17
N ILE A 14 -2.15 -6.09 -23.85
CA ILE A 14 -1.92 -7.18 -22.89
C ILE A 14 -3.11 -7.25 -21.93
N ALA A 15 -3.73 -8.44 -21.88
CA ALA A 15 -4.78 -8.74 -20.91
C ALA A 15 -4.17 -8.85 -19.50
N GLU A 16 -4.81 -8.22 -18.52
CA GLU A 16 -4.31 -8.09 -17.15
C GLU A 16 -4.20 -9.46 -16.45
N GLU A 17 -5.05 -10.41 -16.81
CA GLU A 17 -4.99 -11.81 -16.37
C GLU A 17 -3.63 -12.47 -16.67
N LYS A 18 -2.97 -12.08 -17.77
CA LYS A 18 -1.67 -12.63 -18.17
C LYS A 18 -0.49 -12.04 -17.40
N LEU A 19 -0.73 -11.04 -16.56
CA LEU A 19 0.26 -10.42 -15.69
C LEU A 19 0.15 -10.93 -14.26
N ALA A 20 -1.04 -11.33 -13.78
CA ALA A 20 -1.24 -12.00 -12.48
C ALA A 20 -0.38 -11.42 -11.32
N GLY A 21 -0.21 -10.08 -11.28
CA GLY A 21 0.60 -9.39 -10.27
C GLY A 21 2.12 -9.60 -10.34
N LYS A 22 2.66 -10.30 -11.34
CA LYS A 22 4.09 -10.60 -11.48
C LYS A 22 4.70 -9.88 -12.69
N SER A 23 5.98 -9.52 -12.57
CA SER A 23 6.76 -9.00 -13.69
C SER A 23 6.97 -10.10 -14.74
N ARG A 24 6.86 -9.73 -16.02
CA ARG A 24 6.97 -10.68 -17.13
C ARG A 24 7.97 -10.19 -18.16
N ARG A 25 8.77 -11.11 -18.72
CA ARG A 25 9.66 -10.80 -19.85
C ARG A 25 8.85 -10.82 -21.15
N LEU A 26 8.80 -9.70 -21.86
CA LEU A 26 8.14 -9.56 -23.15
C LEU A 26 9.19 -9.41 -24.25
N ARG A 27 9.11 -10.26 -25.28
CA ARG A 27 9.92 -10.14 -26.50
C ARG A 27 9.11 -9.39 -27.57
N CYS A 28 9.65 -8.29 -28.06
CA CYS A 28 9.07 -7.55 -29.17
C CYS A 28 9.06 -8.38 -30.46
N LYS A 29 7.91 -8.55 -31.11
CA LYS A 29 7.80 -9.22 -32.42
C LYS A 29 8.44 -8.41 -33.57
N ASN A 30 8.73 -7.13 -33.37
CA ASN A 30 9.22 -6.23 -34.43
C ASN A 30 10.75 -6.13 -34.44
N CYS A 31 11.35 -5.73 -33.32
CA CYS A 31 12.80 -5.53 -33.19
C CYS A 31 13.51 -6.61 -32.35
N ARG A 32 12.78 -7.60 -31.84
CA ARG A 32 13.28 -8.68 -30.97
C ARG A 32 13.83 -8.25 -29.61
N GLU A 33 13.70 -6.98 -29.25
CA GLU A 33 14.03 -6.46 -27.92
C GLU A 33 13.29 -7.23 -26.82
N VAL A 34 14.01 -7.61 -25.77
CA VAL A 34 13.44 -8.30 -24.60
C VAL A 34 13.44 -7.34 -23.43
N PHE A 35 12.25 -6.93 -23.00
CA PHE A 35 12.07 -5.98 -21.92
C PHE A 35 11.10 -6.52 -20.87
N ILE A 36 11.24 -6.05 -19.63
CA ILE A 36 10.42 -6.50 -18.51
C ILE A 36 9.22 -5.56 -18.40
N ILE A 37 8.02 -6.14 -18.42
CA ILE A 37 6.80 -5.41 -18.10
C ILE A 37 6.50 -5.63 -16.63
N HIS A 38 6.52 -4.53 -15.88
CA HIS A 38 5.98 -4.50 -14.54
C HIS A 38 4.48 -4.21 -14.69
N PRO A 39 3.58 -5.01 -14.10
CA PRO A 39 2.20 -4.57 -13.96
C PRO A 39 2.22 -3.20 -13.28
N PRO A 40 1.30 -2.28 -13.63
CA PRO A 40 1.13 -1.08 -12.84
C PRO A 40 0.68 -1.58 -11.46
N ARG A 41 1.64 -1.69 -10.54
CA ARG A 41 1.31 -1.74 -9.14
C ARG A 41 0.52 -0.46 -8.91
N LYS A 42 -0.59 -0.52 -8.17
CA LYS A 42 -1.17 0.68 -7.57
C LYS A 42 -0.14 1.24 -6.58
N GLU A 43 0.97 1.74 -7.08
CA GLU A 43 1.93 2.55 -6.38
C GLU A 43 1.54 3.95 -6.82
N GLN A 44 0.85 4.63 -5.91
CA GLN A 44 0.37 5.99 -6.11
C GLN A 44 1.59 6.89 -6.31
N GLU A 45 1.89 7.24 -7.57
CA GLU A 45 2.84 8.29 -7.93
C GLU A 45 2.24 9.65 -7.55
N SER A 46 2.38 9.97 -6.27
CA SER A 46 2.72 11.25 -5.66
C SER A 46 2.63 12.52 -6.51
N SER A 47 1.51 13.23 -6.38
CA SER A 47 1.54 14.68 -6.16
C SER A 47 1.37 14.92 -4.66
N VAL A 48 2.38 14.58 -3.84
CA VAL A 48 2.24 14.68 -2.38
C VAL A 48 2.17 16.16 -2.01
N SER A 49 1.04 16.61 -1.46
CA SER A 49 0.99 17.92 -0.83
C SER A 49 1.80 17.87 0.47
N ALA A 50 2.34 19.00 0.93
CA ALA A 50 3.11 19.05 2.18
C ALA A 50 2.30 18.59 3.41
N VAL A 51 0.97 18.61 3.32
CA VAL A 51 0.04 18.10 4.35
C VAL A 51 0.06 16.58 4.37
N ASP A 52 0.04 15.94 3.20
CA ASP A 52 0.06 14.47 3.05
C ASP A 52 1.37 13.87 3.58
N GLU A 53 2.52 14.55 3.36
CA GLU A 53 3.80 14.10 3.91
C GLU A 53 3.81 14.11 5.45
N ARG A 54 3.25 15.14 6.07
CA ARG A 54 3.17 15.23 7.54
C ARG A 54 2.23 14.17 8.10
N ALA A 55 1.08 13.97 7.46
CA ALA A 55 0.11 12.96 7.83
C ALA A 55 0.70 11.53 7.72
N ALA A 56 1.42 11.25 6.63
CA ALA A 56 2.11 9.98 6.42
C ALA A 56 3.23 9.72 7.44
N ARG A 57 4.03 10.75 7.76
CA ARG A 57 5.05 10.61 8.81
C ARG A 57 4.43 10.31 10.16
N PHE A 58 3.34 10.98 10.53
CA PHE A 58 2.69 10.73 11.82
C PHE A 58 2.04 9.35 11.87
N ALA A 59 1.38 8.89 10.80
CA ALA A 59 0.84 7.55 10.71
C ALA A 59 1.92 6.46 10.92
N ARG A 60 3.10 6.62 10.30
CA ARG A 60 4.23 5.70 10.49
C ARG A 60 4.75 5.70 11.93
N VAL A 61 4.79 6.85 12.58
CA VAL A 61 5.19 6.94 14.00
C VAL A 61 4.22 6.15 14.87
N LEU A 62 2.91 6.35 14.69
CA LEU A 62 1.88 5.64 15.46
C LEU A 62 1.93 4.12 15.22
N ALA A 63 2.08 3.70 13.96
CA ALA A 63 2.21 2.27 13.63
C ALA A 63 3.49 1.65 14.21
N SER A 64 4.59 2.41 14.22
CA SER A 64 5.85 1.95 14.84
C SER A 64 5.72 1.82 16.35
N ASP A 65 5.04 2.78 16.99
CA ASP A 65 4.75 2.75 18.43
C ASP A 65 3.91 1.50 18.78
N MET A 66 2.82 1.26 18.05
CA MET A 66 2.00 0.07 18.18
C MET A 66 2.82 -1.22 18.04
N LEU A 67 3.71 -1.30 17.05
CA LEU A 67 4.59 -2.46 16.86
C LEU A 67 5.57 -2.65 18.03
N ILE A 68 6.20 -1.58 18.50
CA ILE A 68 7.20 -1.64 19.58
C ILE A 68 6.54 -2.11 20.88
N TYR A 69 5.38 -1.56 21.22
CA TYR A 69 4.70 -1.88 22.47
C TYR A 69 3.91 -3.20 22.44
N ASN A 70 3.51 -3.67 21.26
CA ASN A 70 2.69 -4.87 21.09
C ASN A 70 3.39 -5.93 20.23
N LYS A 71 4.72 -5.98 20.26
CA LYS A 71 5.52 -6.80 19.34
C LYS A 71 5.08 -8.26 19.31
N ASP A 72 4.99 -8.89 20.48
CA ASP A 72 4.65 -10.32 20.59
C ASP A 72 3.23 -10.59 20.08
N ALA A 73 2.27 -9.71 20.41
CA ALA A 73 0.89 -9.82 19.94
C ALA A 73 0.79 -9.62 18.42
N VAL A 74 1.55 -8.67 17.86
CA VAL A 74 1.61 -8.44 16.41
C VAL A 74 2.23 -9.64 15.69
N GLU A 75 3.34 -10.19 16.18
CA GLU A 75 3.96 -11.38 15.58
C GLU A 75 3.02 -12.59 15.61
N GLN A 76 2.37 -12.85 16.75
CA GLN A 76 1.40 -13.93 16.86
C GLN A 76 0.20 -13.73 15.92
N SER A 77 -0.39 -12.53 15.92
CA SER A 77 -1.56 -12.24 15.09
C SER A 77 -1.27 -12.16 13.60
N ARG A 78 -0.01 -11.90 13.20
CA ARG A 78 0.41 -12.05 11.81
C ARG A 78 0.27 -13.49 11.35
N ASP A 79 0.75 -14.43 12.15
CA ASP A 79 0.72 -15.86 11.85
C ASP A 79 -0.71 -16.42 11.87
N GLU A 80 -1.56 -15.90 12.76
CA GLU A 80 -2.97 -16.29 12.87
C GLU A 80 -3.89 -15.62 11.84
N GLY A 81 -3.44 -14.54 11.19
CA GLY A 81 -4.21 -13.80 10.19
C GLY A 81 -5.32 -12.91 10.78
N ASN A 82 -5.20 -12.52 12.06
CA ASN A 82 -6.22 -11.78 12.81
C ASN A 82 -5.71 -10.42 13.35
N LEU A 83 -4.68 -9.85 12.72
CA LEU A 83 -4.04 -8.59 13.12
C LEU A 83 -5.00 -7.44 13.34
N SER A 84 -5.91 -7.21 12.39
CA SER A 84 -6.85 -6.10 12.42
C SER A 84 -7.82 -6.18 13.60
N GLU A 85 -8.23 -7.40 13.97
CA GLU A 85 -9.10 -7.67 15.11
C GLU A 85 -8.35 -7.57 16.44
N THR A 86 -7.20 -8.24 16.58
CA THR A 86 -6.41 -8.23 17.81
C THR A 86 -5.91 -6.83 18.16
N MET A 87 -5.50 -6.06 17.16
CA MET A 87 -4.98 -4.70 17.34
C MET A 87 -6.07 -3.62 17.28
N ALA A 88 -7.35 -3.98 17.14
CA ALA A 88 -8.43 -3.01 16.90
C ALA A 88 -8.45 -1.85 17.91
N GLY A 89 -8.24 -2.16 19.20
CA GLY A 89 -8.21 -1.13 20.25
C GLY A 89 -7.03 -0.16 20.15
N GLU A 90 -5.84 -0.64 19.77
CA GLU A 90 -4.64 0.19 19.55
C GLU A 90 -4.78 1.03 18.28
N ILE A 91 -5.32 0.42 17.23
CA ILE A 91 -5.57 1.06 15.94
C ILE A 91 -6.57 2.19 16.09
N GLU A 92 -7.68 1.96 16.80
CA GLU A 92 -8.71 2.97 17.01
C GLU A 92 -8.17 4.17 17.81
N ARG A 93 -7.41 3.91 18.87
CA ARG A 93 -6.75 4.99 19.64
C ARG A 93 -5.77 5.79 18.79
N SER A 94 -4.96 5.10 17.99
CA SER A 94 -4.01 5.73 17.07
C SER A 94 -4.73 6.52 15.97
N TRP A 95 -5.86 6.00 15.47
CA TRP A 95 -6.70 6.66 14.48
C TRP A 95 -7.30 7.96 15.03
N GLN A 96 -7.89 7.93 16.23
CA GLN A 96 -8.45 9.14 16.87
C GLN A 96 -7.38 10.20 17.09
N LEU A 97 -6.17 9.80 17.50
CA LEU A 97 -5.04 10.72 17.66
C LEU A 97 -4.58 11.30 16.31
N TRP A 98 -4.51 10.49 15.27
CA TRP A 98 -4.18 10.93 13.92
C TRP A 98 -5.24 11.89 13.36
N LYS A 99 -6.52 11.54 13.46
CA LYS A 99 -7.68 12.35 13.06
C LYS A 99 -7.72 13.69 13.77
N SER A 100 -7.41 13.74 15.06
CA SER A 100 -7.32 14.98 15.83
C SER A 100 -6.31 15.97 15.23
N ARG A 101 -5.24 15.47 14.60
CA ARG A 101 -4.21 16.31 13.96
C ARG A 101 -4.50 16.61 12.49
N PHE A 102 -5.15 15.69 11.79
CA PHE A 102 -5.39 15.77 10.35
C PHE A 102 -6.88 15.55 10.01
N PRO A 103 -7.80 16.42 10.47
CA PRO A 103 -9.24 16.21 10.31
C PRO A 103 -9.66 16.16 8.83
N GLU A 104 -9.11 17.03 7.98
CA GLU A 104 -9.42 17.05 6.53
C GLU A 104 -8.95 15.78 5.81
N ALA A 105 -7.80 15.22 6.21
CA ALA A 105 -7.30 13.97 5.65
C ALA A 105 -8.10 12.78 6.15
N ALA A 106 -8.64 12.84 7.37
CA ALA A 106 -9.49 11.78 7.91
C ALA A 106 -10.85 11.65 7.20
N GLU A 107 -11.30 12.72 6.52
CA GLU A 107 -12.54 12.71 5.73
C GLU A 107 -12.32 12.25 4.28
N SER A 108 -11.07 12.07 3.84
CA SER A 108 -10.74 11.68 2.48
C SER A 108 -10.28 10.23 2.37
N GLU A 109 -10.67 9.54 1.29
CA GLU A 109 -10.24 8.17 1.01
C GLU A 109 -8.70 8.09 0.87
N GLU A 110 -8.08 9.15 0.36
CA GLU A 110 -6.63 9.25 0.24
C GLU A 110 -5.95 9.31 1.62
N GLY A 111 -6.45 10.13 2.55
CA GLY A 111 -5.88 10.23 3.89
C GLY A 111 -6.13 8.98 4.75
N ILE A 112 -7.31 8.37 4.63
CA ILE A 112 -7.57 7.04 5.22
C ILE A 112 -6.57 6.02 4.65
N GLY A 113 -6.31 6.07 3.34
CA GLY A 113 -5.30 5.26 2.66
C GLY A 113 -3.89 5.44 3.21
N VAL A 114 -3.50 6.67 3.57
CA VAL A 114 -2.20 6.97 4.20
C VAL A 114 -2.04 6.27 5.54
N PHE A 115 -3.08 6.32 6.39
CA PHE A 115 -3.04 5.66 7.69
C PHE A 115 -3.04 4.13 7.53
N ARG A 116 -3.97 3.59 6.74
CA ARG A 116 -4.07 2.16 6.43
C ARG A 116 -2.77 1.61 5.86
N GLY A 117 -2.14 2.34 4.93
CA GLY A 117 -0.87 1.96 4.32
C GLY A 117 0.24 1.82 5.36
N SER A 118 0.28 2.72 6.35
CA SER A 118 1.27 2.62 7.44
C SER A 118 1.03 1.39 8.33
N LEU A 119 -0.22 1.01 8.59
CA LEU A 119 -0.54 -0.25 9.29
C LEU A 119 -0.08 -1.45 8.47
N LYS A 120 -0.35 -1.48 7.16
CA LYS A 120 0.11 -2.57 6.28
C LYS A 120 1.63 -2.71 6.29
N ASP A 121 2.33 -1.62 6.04
CA ASP A 121 3.78 -1.64 5.90
C ASP A 121 4.49 -2.03 7.20
N ILE A 122 4.00 -1.55 8.35
CA ILE A 122 4.69 -1.70 9.63
C ILE A 122 4.12 -2.85 10.47
N LEU A 123 2.80 -2.95 10.58
CA LEU A 123 2.12 -3.98 11.38
C LEU A 123 1.88 -5.26 10.61
N ALA A 124 1.67 -5.25 9.30
CA ALA A 124 1.48 -6.49 8.51
C ALA A 124 2.70 -6.88 7.67
N GLY A 125 3.81 -6.13 7.71
CA GLY A 125 4.99 -6.42 6.89
C GLY A 125 4.73 -6.37 5.37
N GLY A 126 3.66 -5.67 4.95
CA GLY A 126 3.23 -5.57 3.56
C GLY A 126 2.09 -6.51 3.16
N ASP A 127 1.62 -7.40 4.04
CA ASP A 127 0.48 -8.28 3.77
C ASP A 127 -0.86 -7.52 3.70
N ASP A 128 -1.90 -8.20 3.19
CA ASP A 128 -3.23 -7.66 2.88
C ASP A 128 -4.21 -7.65 4.07
N GLN A 129 -3.76 -8.00 5.28
CA GLN A 129 -4.59 -8.10 6.50
C GLN A 129 -5.29 -6.78 6.91
N PHE A 130 -4.95 -5.65 6.29
CA PHE A 130 -5.60 -4.35 6.49
C PHE A 130 -6.29 -3.80 5.24
N ASP A 131 -6.41 -4.53 4.13
CA ASP A 131 -7.02 -4.01 2.89
C ASP A 131 -8.48 -3.57 3.10
N ASP A 132 -9.22 -4.33 3.90
CA ASP A 132 -10.61 -4.05 4.25
C ASP A 132 -10.76 -3.19 5.52
N TRP A 133 -9.65 -2.84 6.20
CA TRP A 133 -9.73 -2.00 7.39
C TRP A 133 -10.22 -0.60 7.02
N LYS A 134 -11.21 -0.14 7.78
CA LYS A 134 -11.76 1.22 7.73
C LYS A 134 -11.98 1.74 9.13
N PRO A 135 -11.79 3.05 9.35
CA PRO A 135 -12.17 3.67 10.60
C PRO A 135 -13.69 3.65 10.77
N GLU A 136 -14.15 3.49 12.02
CA GLU A 136 -15.56 3.67 12.39
C GLU A 136 -15.98 5.15 12.47
#